data_AF-A0A9P7XCN2-F1
#
_entry.id   AF-A0A9P7XCN2-F1
#
_cell.length_a   1.000
_cell.length_b   1.000
_cell.length_c   1.000
_cell.angle_alpha   90.00
_cell.angle_beta   90.00
_cell.angle_gamma   90.00
#
_symmetry.space_group_name_H-M   'P 1'
#
loop_
_entity.id
_entity.type
_entity.pdbx_description
1 polymer ?
#
loop_
_entity_poly.entity_id
_entity_poly.type
_entity_poly.pdbx_seq_one_letter_code
_entity_poly.pdbx_strand_id
1 'polypeptide(L)'
;MAMYSHPFYFLPLLLLFLSNVSAIPTQQQQTLNLPATGPGKWTDPPSADETGNLIFNSLNGFLKHQPNALYRNGHAIVAGTVNPGTLLYHGSNRNCTKNPPDTPEWVSFDPEHSYLFGSRMYTFQVSRPLKVLYFDGSSAAKMPSGPIDTQEILLYGELEEDMGWRKEGQHITDLCEWGKEFGLDGFLRMEFDFEIMICDFSVGLEVVSVLDLLPTHGGPGGRPHAPCEPEDEPSVNDTIRSPPAQEEGWDNLGPHLLPPYGPPGPGGPGRRRPDQPITPPPGWVGSLRPGRSFYAEAIQAGNWHDLPGLGLSVQLDYTRMVTFFDPKYKSLVHARRIQRNKGVFRAGNVTKADAGVMLAELSEMLRSWDHTLSEGRGIQYSWATIVQTIVERYSERLEYLSLILGGARSEALGRFNVTESIQRARWQVLTMLNPYMPVSSLPAVLDRGGSTWLDPTIRQCSDLYTSRIPSSGLTSAERLIKDAVGTVAREICRSLGIIWLDAFGVESRTEKEQIISMAKWYGEVKRLMGWLGWASWTEFAACSPACGAHEFCALPQWPEDMHNDNGGEELDRPYCHSRGLDD
;
A
#
# COMPACT_ATOMS: atom_id res chain seq x y z
N MET A 1 65.18 21.73 17.78
CA MET A 1 66.61 21.53 18.09
C MET A 1 66.80 20.14 18.66
N ALA A 2 67.62 19.32 17.99
CA ALA A 2 68.29 18.08 18.42
C ALA A 2 67.44 16.89 18.91
N MET A 3 67.77 15.60 18.70
CA MET A 3 68.58 14.80 17.76
C MET A 3 68.30 13.31 18.15
N TYR A 4 68.14 12.45 17.16
CA TYR A 4 68.58 11.03 17.02
C TYR A 4 68.44 9.95 18.15
N SER A 5 67.59 8.95 17.86
CA SER A 5 67.81 7.47 17.66
C SER A 5 68.51 6.52 18.68
N HIS A 6 67.75 5.44 19.02
CA HIS A 6 68.09 4.01 19.23
C HIS A 6 68.93 3.57 20.46
N PRO A 7 69.01 2.26 20.80
CA PRO A 7 68.01 1.16 20.85
C PRO A 7 68.19 0.28 22.14
N PHE A 8 67.28 -0.64 22.53
CA PHE A 8 67.69 -1.81 23.36
C PHE A 8 66.79 -3.05 23.19
N TYR A 9 67.49 -4.19 23.14
CA TYR A 9 67.06 -5.57 22.92
C TYR A 9 66.23 -6.15 24.07
N PHE A 10 65.29 -7.06 23.77
CA PHE A 10 64.70 -7.96 24.75
C PHE A 10 64.53 -9.38 24.18
N LEU A 11 65.18 -10.34 24.85
CA LEU A 11 64.85 -11.77 24.90
C LEU A 11 65.58 -12.36 26.12
N PRO A 12 65.15 -13.47 26.74
CA PRO A 12 63.78 -13.85 27.12
C PRO A 12 63.71 -14.33 28.59
N LEU A 13 62.53 -14.37 29.21
CA LEU A 13 62.28 -15.27 30.33
C LEU A 13 60.93 -15.95 30.16
N LEU A 14 61.01 -17.24 29.80
CA LEU A 14 59.92 -18.19 29.83
C LEU A 14 59.79 -18.69 31.28
N LEU A 15 58.63 -18.47 31.91
CA LEU A 15 57.86 -19.50 32.64
C LEU A 15 56.73 -18.90 33.50
N LEU A 16 55.57 -19.55 33.38
CA LEU A 16 54.47 -19.69 34.35
C LEU A 16 53.44 -18.55 34.49
N PHE A 17 52.48 -18.53 33.55
CA PHE A 17 51.06 -18.35 33.89
C PHE A 17 50.20 -19.24 32.96
N LEU A 18 50.05 -20.50 33.33
CA LEU A 18 48.99 -21.38 32.86
C LEU A 18 47.93 -21.44 33.95
N SER A 19 46.90 -20.61 33.86
CA SER A 19 45.57 -20.89 34.42
C SER A 19 44.58 -19.80 34.02
N ASN A 20 43.51 -20.23 33.36
CA ASN A 20 42.26 -19.52 33.03
C ASN A 20 42.25 -18.69 31.73
N VAL A 21 42.64 -19.31 30.62
CA VAL A 21 41.87 -19.10 29.39
C VAL A 21 40.63 -19.98 29.54
N SER A 22 39.51 -19.41 29.98
CA SER A 22 38.21 -20.06 29.81
C SER A 22 38.10 -20.42 28.34
N ALA A 23 38.01 -21.73 28.04
CA ALA A 23 37.77 -22.19 26.69
C ALA A 23 36.56 -21.44 26.14
N ILE A 24 36.76 -20.65 25.08
CA ILE A 24 35.63 -20.15 24.30
C ILE A 24 34.88 -21.41 23.88
N PRO A 25 33.62 -21.62 24.30
CA PRO A 25 32.90 -22.82 23.93
C PRO A 25 32.88 -22.86 22.40
N THR A 26 33.33 -23.96 21.83
CA THR A 26 33.20 -24.23 20.40
C THR A 26 31.73 -24.01 20.06
N GLN A 27 31.39 -22.93 19.35
CA GLN A 27 30.01 -22.68 18.94
C GLN A 27 29.63 -23.83 18.01
N GLN A 28 28.89 -24.80 18.54
CA GLN A 28 28.24 -25.82 17.71
C GLN A 28 27.23 -25.11 16.81
N GLN A 29 27.16 -25.53 15.55
CA GLN A 29 26.16 -25.06 14.60
C GLN A 29 24.77 -25.29 15.20
N GLN A 30 24.08 -24.20 15.58
CA GLN A 30 22.74 -24.28 16.16
C GLN A 30 21.71 -24.32 15.02
N THR A 31 21.11 -25.49 14.80
CA THR A 31 19.97 -25.65 13.89
C THR A 31 18.67 -25.33 14.63
N LEU A 32 17.70 -24.76 13.91
CA LEU A 32 16.34 -24.60 14.42
C LEU A 32 15.71 -25.99 14.62
N ASN A 33 15.69 -26.47 15.86
CA ASN A 33 14.95 -27.68 16.24
C ASN A 33 13.47 -27.34 16.36
N LEU A 34 12.76 -27.37 15.23
CA LEU A 34 11.32 -27.15 15.19
C LEU A 34 10.58 -28.50 15.25
N PRO A 35 9.56 -28.65 16.12
CA PRO A 35 8.66 -29.80 16.07
C PRO A 35 7.96 -29.85 14.70
N ALA A 36 7.63 -31.04 14.22
CA ALA A 36 6.87 -31.19 12.97
C ALA A 36 5.47 -30.57 13.16
N THR A 37 5.24 -29.38 12.64
CA THR A 37 3.94 -28.71 12.72
C THR A 37 3.29 -28.64 11.33
N GLY A 38 2.27 -29.46 11.15
CA GLY A 38 1.36 -29.44 9.99
C GLY A 38 1.14 -30.85 9.41
N PRO A 39 -0.12 -31.27 9.17
CA PRO A 39 -0.40 -32.47 8.38
C PRO A 39 -0.22 -32.15 6.89
N GLY A 40 0.94 -32.48 6.31
CA GLY A 40 1.19 -32.28 4.87
C GLY A 40 2.66 -32.42 4.49
N LYS A 41 2.93 -32.69 3.21
CA LYS A 41 4.29 -32.63 2.66
C LYS A 41 4.60 -31.17 2.35
N TRP A 42 5.85 -30.72 2.55
CA TRP A 42 6.22 -29.34 2.22
C TRP A 42 6.02 -29.00 0.74
N THR A 43 5.95 -30.02 -0.13
CA THR A 43 5.68 -29.90 -1.57
C THR A 43 4.24 -29.56 -1.92
N ASP A 44 3.30 -29.72 -0.98
CA ASP A 44 1.87 -29.50 -1.20
C ASP A 44 1.62 -28.00 -1.47
N PRO A 45 0.86 -27.63 -2.51
CA PRO A 45 0.56 -26.24 -2.80
C PRO A 45 -0.38 -25.63 -1.74
N PRO A 46 -0.44 -24.30 -1.63
CA PRO A 46 -1.42 -23.62 -0.79
C PRO A 46 -2.85 -23.97 -1.23
N SER A 47 -3.81 -23.84 -0.30
CA SER A 47 -5.22 -23.98 -0.63
C SER A 47 -5.64 -22.96 -1.70
N ALA A 48 -6.63 -23.31 -2.54
CA ALA A 48 -7.22 -22.36 -3.48
C ALA A 48 -7.92 -21.18 -2.79
N ASP A 49 -8.33 -21.36 -1.53
CA ASP A 49 -8.95 -20.32 -0.69
C ASP A 49 -7.96 -19.64 0.25
N GLU A 50 -6.66 -19.88 0.08
CA GLU A 50 -5.62 -19.22 0.88
C GLU A 50 -5.64 -17.71 0.64
N THR A 51 -5.50 -16.94 1.72
CA THR A 51 -5.51 -15.47 1.69
C THR A 51 -4.27 -14.85 2.33
N GLY A 52 -3.34 -15.65 2.88
CA GLY A 52 -2.14 -15.16 3.54
C GLY A 52 -1.26 -14.28 2.64
N ASN A 53 -1.19 -14.55 1.33
CA ASN A 53 -0.53 -13.66 0.38
C ASN A 53 -1.24 -12.31 0.20
N LEU A 54 -2.57 -12.29 0.23
CA LEU A 54 -3.36 -11.06 0.09
C LEU A 54 -3.17 -10.18 1.33
N ILE A 55 -3.22 -10.79 2.53
CA ILE A 55 -2.95 -10.11 3.80
C ILE A 55 -1.52 -9.57 3.80
N PHE A 56 -0.53 -10.40 3.45
CA PHE A 56 0.87 -9.97 3.36
C PHE A 56 1.05 -8.79 2.39
N ASN A 57 0.36 -8.80 1.25
CA ASN A 57 0.42 -7.73 0.27
C ASN A 57 -0.18 -6.42 0.80
N SER A 58 -1.32 -6.47 1.48
CA SER A 58 -1.86 -5.29 2.17
C SER A 58 -0.82 -4.71 3.12
N LEU A 59 -0.20 -5.52 3.97
CA LEU A 59 0.86 -5.04 4.87
C LEU A 59 2.07 -4.45 4.15
N ASN A 60 2.50 -5.06 3.05
CA ASN A 60 3.60 -4.55 2.24
C ASN A 60 3.26 -3.22 1.54
N GLY A 61 1.97 -3.00 1.25
CA GLY A 61 1.45 -1.84 0.54
C GLY A 61 0.96 -0.70 1.43
N PHE A 62 0.77 -0.92 2.74
CA PHE A 62 0.32 0.12 3.64
C PHE A 62 1.20 1.36 3.57
N LEU A 63 0.55 2.52 3.44
CA LEU A 63 1.20 3.84 3.33
C LEU A 63 2.15 4.01 2.13
N LYS A 64 2.05 3.14 1.11
CA LYS A 64 2.80 3.25 -0.14
C LYS A 64 1.88 3.49 -1.33
N HIS A 65 2.24 4.38 -2.24
CA HIS A 65 1.33 4.76 -3.33
C HIS A 65 1.09 3.62 -4.34
N GLN A 66 2.15 3.11 -4.98
CA GLN A 66 2.09 2.17 -6.09
C GLN A 66 1.32 0.87 -5.77
N PRO A 67 1.51 0.21 -4.61
CA PRO A 67 0.71 -0.96 -4.25
C PRO A 67 -0.79 -0.64 -4.08
N ASN A 68 -1.12 0.52 -3.52
CA ASN A 68 -2.51 0.94 -3.33
C ASN A 68 -3.17 1.35 -4.64
N ALA A 69 -2.43 1.91 -5.59
CA ALA A 69 -2.94 2.21 -6.93
C ALA A 69 -3.15 0.92 -7.76
N LEU A 70 -2.23 -0.04 -7.67
CA LEU A 70 -2.34 -1.34 -8.36
C LEU A 70 -3.49 -2.20 -7.79
N TYR A 71 -3.61 -2.25 -6.46
CA TYR A 71 -4.66 -2.96 -5.73
C TYR A 71 -5.67 -1.96 -5.14
N ARG A 72 -6.27 -1.17 -6.02
CA ARG A 72 -7.17 -0.04 -5.70
C ARG A 72 -8.28 -0.32 -4.71
N ASN A 73 -8.84 -1.53 -4.72
CA ASN A 73 -9.89 -1.91 -3.80
C ASN A 73 -9.27 -2.37 -2.48
N GLY A 74 -9.25 -1.48 -1.50
CA GLY A 74 -8.80 -1.76 -0.15
C GLY A 74 -9.64 -2.83 0.53
N HIS A 75 -9.01 -3.59 1.42
CA HIS A 75 -9.65 -4.63 2.23
C HIS A 75 -9.25 -4.55 3.71
N ALA A 76 -8.42 -3.58 4.12
CA ALA A 76 -7.95 -3.44 5.48
C ALA A 76 -8.33 -2.08 6.08
N ILE A 77 -8.64 -2.11 7.38
CA ILE A 77 -8.82 -0.93 8.22
C ILE A 77 -7.82 -1.07 9.36
N VAL A 78 -6.94 -0.08 9.53
CA VAL A 78 -5.83 -0.13 10.48
C VAL A 78 -5.83 1.11 11.35
N ALA A 79 -5.73 0.95 12.66
CA ALA A 79 -5.49 2.08 13.54
C ALA A 79 -4.10 2.68 13.28
N GLY A 80 -3.97 3.99 13.35
CA GLY A 80 -2.72 4.70 13.10
C GLY A 80 -2.59 5.98 13.90
N THR A 81 -1.37 6.52 13.92
CA THR A 81 -1.06 7.77 14.58
C THR A 81 -0.20 8.64 13.68
N VAL A 82 -0.66 9.87 13.39
CA VAL A 82 0.14 10.87 12.67
C VAL A 82 1.06 11.55 13.67
N ASN A 83 2.36 11.60 13.35
CA ASN A 83 3.39 12.11 14.24
C ASN A 83 3.33 13.66 14.30
N PRO A 84 3.56 14.25 15.50
CA PRO A 84 3.82 15.68 15.61
C PRO A 84 4.95 16.15 14.68
N GLY A 85 4.81 17.37 14.14
CA GLY A 85 5.74 17.96 13.19
C GLY A 85 5.41 17.68 11.72
N THR A 86 4.52 16.73 11.44
CA THR A 86 4.02 16.47 10.07
C THR A 86 3.31 17.71 9.52
N LEU A 87 3.65 18.10 8.30
CA LEU A 87 2.96 19.17 7.58
C LEU A 87 1.79 18.60 6.80
N LEU A 88 0.66 19.31 6.82
CA LEU A 88 -0.55 18.96 6.10
C LEU A 88 -1.07 20.20 5.37
N TYR A 89 -1.63 20.01 4.19
CA TYR A 89 -2.02 21.07 3.28
C TYR A 89 -3.52 21.02 3.01
N HIS A 90 -4.14 22.18 2.79
CA HIS A 90 -5.53 22.26 2.35
C HIS A 90 -5.68 23.44 1.38
N GLY A 91 -6.12 23.15 0.15
CA GLY A 91 -6.43 24.16 -0.84
C GLY A 91 -7.92 24.51 -0.83
N SER A 92 -8.23 25.81 -0.75
CA SER A 92 -9.60 26.30 -0.74
C SER A 92 -9.88 27.25 -1.90
N ASN A 93 -10.96 26.96 -2.63
CA ASN A 93 -11.58 27.88 -3.60
C ASN A 93 -12.71 28.71 -2.98
N ARG A 94 -13.00 28.53 -1.68
CA ARG A 94 -14.01 29.33 -0.99
C ARG A 94 -13.41 30.72 -0.75
N ASN A 95 -13.70 31.62 -1.69
CA ASN A 95 -13.62 33.05 -1.42
C ASN A 95 -14.47 33.32 -0.16
N CYS A 96 -13.81 33.65 0.96
CA CYS A 96 -14.33 34.26 2.20
C CYS A 96 -13.98 33.59 3.55
N THR A 97 -13.33 32.43 3.64
CA THR A 97 -12.86 31.95 4.97
C THR A 97 -11.50 32.57 5.33
N LYS A 98 -11.46 33.40 6.39
CA LYS A 98 -10.21 33.86 7.01
C LYS A 98 -9.60 32.80 7.93
N ASN A 99 -10.40 31.82 8.33
CA ASN A 99 -10.06 30.80 9.29
C ASN A 99 -9.94 29.44 8.60
N PRO A 100 -9.22 28.48 9.21
CA PRO A 100 -9.31 27.07 8.85
C PRO A 100 -10.76 26.59 8.72
N PRO A 101 -11.01 25.49 7.99
CA PRO A 101 -12.33 24.87 7.95
C PRO A 101 -12.89 24.65 9.38
N ASP A 102 -14.15 25.03 9.58
CA ASP A 102 -14.89 24.86 10.84
C ASP A 102 -15.76 23.59 10.84
N THR A 103 -15.74 22.85 9.73
CA THR A 103 -16.41 21.56 9.55
C THR A 103 -15.37 20.49 9.18
N PRO A 104 -15.71 19.20 9.36
CA PRO A 104 -14.85 18.12 8.88
C PRO A 104 -14.48 18.31 7.40
N GLU A 105 -13.19 18.22 7.10
CA GLU A 105 -12.68 18.36 5.72
C GLU A 105 -11.32 17.67 5.56
N TRP A 106 -10.93 17.37 4.32
CA TRP A 106 -9.65 16.73 4.03
C TRP A 106 -8.45 17.68 4.02
N VAL A 107 -7.28 17.11 4.32
CA VAL A 107 -5.95 17.70 4.14
C VAL A 107 -5.04 16.69 3.42
N SER A 108 -4.10 17.14 2.61
CA SER A 108 -3.12 16.27 1.93
C SER A 108 -1.74 16.35 2.57
N PHE A 109 -0.90 15.36 2.30
CA PHE A 109 0.53 15.39 2.70
C PHE A 109 1.37 16.28 1.78
N ASP A 110 0.90 16.49 0.54
CA ASP A 110 1.62 17.26 -0.47
C ASP A 110 0.83 18.50 -0.92
N PRO A 111 1.48 19.67 -1.03
CA PRO A 111 0.83 20.89 -1.46
C PRO A 111 0.33 20.80 -2.91
N GLU A 112 0.98 20.03 -3.77
CA GLU A 112 0.59 19.79 -5.17
C GLU A 112 -0.81 19.18 -5.26
N HIS A 113 -1.13 18.24 -4.38
CA HIS A 113 -2.49 17.69 -4.29
C HIS A 113 -3.46 18.81 -3.89
N SER A 114 -3.23 19.43 -2.73
CA SER A 114 -4.16 20.42 -2.17
C SER A 114 -4.44 21.58 -3.12
N TYR A 115 -3.42 22.04 -3.83
CA TYR A 115 -3.52 23.20 -4.70
C TYR A 115 -4.39 22.95 -5.95
N LEU A 116 -4.75 21.70 -6.27
CA LEU A 116 -5.75 21.39 -7.30
C LEU A 116 -7.14 21.90 -6.90
N PHE A 117 -7.40 21.94 -5.59
CA PHE A 117 -8.69 22.25 -5.00
C PHE A 117 -8.83 23.71 -4.57
N GLY A 118 -7.72 24.46 -4.59
CA GLY A 118 -7.78 25.91 -4.65
C GLY A 118 -6.46 26.63 -4.38
N SER A 119 -6.41 27.90 -4.80
CA SER A 119 -5.20 28.72 -4.70
C SER A 119 -5.02 29.37 -3.33
N ARG A 120 -6.03 29.39 -2.46
CA ARG A 120 -5.82 29.75 -1.05
C ARG A 120 -5.35 28.52 -0.29
N MET A 121 -4.07 28.48 0.04
CA MET A 121 -3.40 27.36 0.67
C MET A 121 -3.27 27.56 2.18
N TYR A 122 -3.82 26.63 2.93
CA TYR A 122 -3.55 26.48 4.35
C TYR A 122 -2.45 25.43 4.55
N THR A 123 -1.47 25.76 5.38
CA THR A 123 -0.44 24.81 5.84
C THR A 123 -0.60 24.63 7.33
N PHE A 124 -0.83 23.39 7.74
CA PHE A 124 -0.93 22.99 9.12
C PHE A 124 0.31 22.21 9.53
N GLN A 125 0.66 22.31 10.80
CA GLN A 125 1.58 21.39 11.45
C GLN A 125 0.83 20.61 12.52
N VAL A 126 1.01 19.30 12.52
CA VAL A 126 0.49 18.42 13.56
C VAL A 126 1.21 18.74 14.89
N SER A 127 0.47 19.18 15.91
CA SER A 127 1.04 19.63 17.19
C SER A 127 1.03 18.56 18.29
N ARG A 128 0.16 17.55 18.14
CA ARG A 128 0.13 16.34 18.99
C ARG A 128 -0.12 15.11 18.11
N PRO A 129 0.15 13.89 18.61
CA PRO A 129 -0.19 12.69 17.86
C PRO A 129 -1.70 12.67 17.53
N LEU A 130 -2.04 12.50 16.24
CA LEU A 130 -3.44 12.40 15.79
C LEU A 130 -3.84 10.94 15.63
N LYS A 131 -4.92 10.51 16.28
CA LYS A 131 -5.49 9.16 16.15
C LYS A 131 -6.27 9.07 14.85
N VAL A 132 -5.83 8.23 13.93
CA VAL A 132 -6.50 8.05 12.63
C VAL A 132 -6.83 6.59 12.36
N LEU A 133 -7.87 6.34 11.59
CA LEU A 133 -8.06 5.05 10.92
C LEU A 133 -7.59 5.15 9.48
N TYR A 134 -6.76 4.20 9.05
CA TYR A 134 -6.26 4.09 7.70
C TYR A 134 -7.08 3.06 6.91
N PHE A 135 -7.56 3.47 5.73
CA PHE A 135 -8.14 2.59 4.72
C PHE A 135 -7.10 2.34 3.61
N ASP A 136 -6.73 1.09 3.38
CA ASP A 136 -5.83 0.74 2.27
C ASP A 136 -6.52 0.85 0.90
N GLY A 137 -5.78 0.60 -0.17
CA GLY A 137 -6.19 0.85 -1.55
C GLY A 137 -6.27 2.34 -1.89
N SER A 138 -6.81 2.64 -3.06
CA SER A 138 -7.17 4.00 -3.49
C SER A 138 -8.53 4.39 -2.88
N SER A 139 -8.64 4.32 -1.56
CA SER A 139 -9.90 4.48 -0.83
C SER A 139 -10.55 5.86 -0.92
N ALA A 140 -9.88 6.88 -1.44
CA ALA A 140 -10.50 8.15 -1.80
C ALA A 140 -11.01 8.18 -3.25
N ALA A 141 -10.72 7.20 -4.09
CA ALA A 141 -11.19 7.17 -5.48
C ALA A 141 -12.71 6.94 -5.53
N LYS A 142 -13.45 7.97 -5.96
CA LYS A 142 -14.91 8.00 -6.00
C LYS A 142 -15.43 7.20 -7.19
N MET A 143 -15.42 5.87 -7.05
CA MET A 143 -15.76 4.94 -8.11
C MET A 143 -16.72 3.84 -7.63
N PRO A 144 -17.66 3.40 -8.50
CA PRO A 144 -18.56 2.29 -8.19
C PRO A 144 -17.86 0.92 -8.19
N SER A 145 -16.58 0.85 -8.57
CA SER A 145 -15.81 -0.39 -8.76
C SER A 145 -15.22 -0.97 -7.47
N GLY A 146 -15.43 -0.32 -6.32
CA GLY A 146 -15.07 -0.84 -5.01
C GLY A 146 -14.06 -0.10 -4.13
N PRO A 147 -13.34 0.96 -4.56
CA PRO A 147 -12.30 1.54 -3.70
C PRO A 147 -12.81 2.07 -2.36
N ILE A 148 -14.07 2.51 -2.30
CA ILE A 148 -14.67 3.06 -1.08
C ILE A 148 -15.42 2.02 -0.22
N ASP A 149 -15.49 0.75 -0.64
CA ASP A 149 -16.36 -0.27 -0.03
C ASP A 149 -16.12 -0.36 1.50
N THR A 150 -14.86 -0.26 1.93
CA THR A 150 -14.49 -0.35 3.35
C THR A 150 -15.04 0.80 4.19
N GLN A 151 -15.18 2.01 3.63
CA GLN A 151 -15.80 3.16 4.30
C GLN A 151 -17.31 2.95 4.45
N GLU A 152 -17.99 2.53 3.38
CA GLU A 152 -19.45 2.31 3.43
C GLU A 152 -19.81 1.14 4.36
N ILE A 153 -19.05 0.04 4.32
CA ILE A 153 -19.26 -1.08 5.25
C ILE A 153 -19.00 -0.65 6.69
N LEU A 154 -18.02 0.23 6.94
CA LEU A 154 -17.78 0.77 8.29
C LEU A 154 -18.97 1.58 8.79
N LEU A 155 -19.53 2.44 7.94
CA LEU A 155 -20.63 3.34 8.30
C LEU A 155 -21.98 2.63 8.42
N TYR A 156 -22.29 1.76 7.46
CA TYR A 156 -23.65 1.27 7.24
C TYR A 156 -23.76 -0.26 7.36
N GLY A 157 -22.64 -0.98 7.43
CA GLY A 157 -22.61 -2.45 7.46
C GLY A 157 -22.94 -3.11 6.11
N GLU A 158 -23.18 -2.32 5.07
CA GLU A 158 -23.44 -2.71 3.69
C GLU A 158 -23.11 -1.55 2.74
N LEU A 159 -23.16 -1.79 1.42
CA LEU A 159 -23.01 -0.72 0.43
C LEU A 159 -24.34 0.02 0.24
N GLU A 160 -24.30 1.35 0.08
CA GLU A 160 -25.48 2.12 -0.27
C GLU A 160 -25.85 1.93 -1.76
N GLU A 161 -27.15 1.79 -2.07
CA GLU A 161 -27.63 1.57 -3.44
C GLU A 161 -27.61 2.86 -4.31
N ASP A 162 -27.72 4.05 -3.70
CA ASP A 162 -27.91 5.35 -4.37
C ASP A 162 -26.62 6.11 -4.66
N MET A 163 -25.70 5.48 -5.39
CA MET A 163 -24.42 6.12 -5.78
C MET A 163 -23.68 6.68 -4.55
N GLY A 164 -23.69 5.94 -3.43
CA GLY A 164 -23.08 6.37 -2.15
C GLY A 164 -21.64 6.86 -2.33
N TRP A 165 -20.92 6.29 -3.29
CA TRP A 165 -19.61 6.77 -3.75
C TRP A 165 -19.48 8.22 -4.19
N ARG A 166 -20.58 8.93 -4.41
CA ARG A 166 -20.61 10.38 -4.71
C ARG A 166 -20.84 11.26 -3.49
N LYS A 167 -21.12 10.69 -2.32
CA LYS A 167 -21.52 11.39 -1.10
C LYS A 167 -20.33 11.66 -0.16
N GLU A 168 -19.16 12.00 -0.69
CA GLU A 168 -17.94 12.24 0.08
C GLU A 168 -18.13 13.19 1.28
N GLY A 169 -18.80 14.34 1.07
CA GLY A 169 -19.09 15.29 2.15
C GLY A 169 -19.99 14.75 3.26
N GLN A 170 -20.87 13.80 2.93
CA GLN A 170 -21.67 13.09 3.93
C GLN A 170 -20.82 12.02 4.63
N HIS A 171 -20.05 11.23 3.87
CA HIS A 171 -19.18 10.18 4.44
C HIS A 171 -18.19 10.74 5.45
N ILE A 172 -17.53 11.87 5.17
CA ILE A 172 -16.61 12.48 6.15
C ILE A 172 -17.34 12.89 7.44
N THR A 173 -18.53 13.46 7.31
CA THR A 173 -19.34 13.88 8.46
C THR A 173 -19.78 12.66 9.29
N ASP A 174 -20.30 11.63 8.63
CA ASP A 174 -20.78 10.40 9.27
C ASP A 174 -19.61 9.63 9.91
N LEU A 175 -18.45 9.56 9.25
CA LEU A 175 -17.24 8.94 9.79
C LEU A 175 -16.73 9.68 11.02
N CYS A 176 -16.69 11.01 10.97
CA CYS A 176 -16.27 11.81 12.11
C CYS A 176 -17.26 11.71 13.28
N GLU A 177 -18.57 11.64 13.02
CA GLU A 177 -19.56 11.39 14.06
C GLU A 177 -19.38 10.00 14.69
N TRP A 178 -19.20 8.96 13.88
CA TRP A 178 -18.91 7.60 14.35
C TRP A 178 -17.60 7.52 15.15
N GLY A 179 -16.56 8.23 14.69
CA GLY A 179 -15.23 8.22 15.28
C GLY A 179 -15.12 8.91 16.64
N LYS A 180 -16.09 9.76 17.02
CA LYS A 180 -16.12 10.46 18.31
C LYS A 180 -16.08 9.51 19.49
N GLU A 181 -16.77 8.36 19.41
CA GLU A 181 -16.79 7.36 20.49
C GLU A 181 -15.36 6.89 20.86
N PHE A 182 -14.47 6.83 19.88
CA PHE A 182 -13.11 6.30 20.04
C PHE A 182 -12.04 7.39 20.13
N GLY A 183 -12.45 8.67 20.11
CA GLY A 183 -11.54 9.82 20.06
C GLY A 183 -10.66 9.83 18.82
N LEU A 184 -11.23 9.52 17.65
CA LEU A 184 -10.53 9.65 16.37
C LEU A 184 -10.45 11.11 15.95
N ASP A 185 -9.29 11.52 15.45
CA ASP A 185 -9.02 12.85 14.90
C ASP A 185 -9.28 12.89 13.38
N GLY A 186 -9.25 11.74 12.71
CA GLY A 186 -9.51 11.67 11.28
C GLY A 186 -9.35 10.28 10.67
N PHE A 187 -9.44 10.24 9.33
CA PHE A 187 -9.36 9.02 8.53
C PHE A 187 -8.39 9.20 7.38
N LEU A 188 -7.33 8.41 7.36
CA LEU A 188 -6.29 8.42 6.34
C LEU A 188 -6.71 7.51 5.18
N ARG A 189 -6.56 8.00 3.96
CA ARG A 189 -6.87 7.28 2.72
C ARG A 189 -6.03 7.80 1.56
N MET A 190 -6.16 7.16 0.40
CA MET A 190 -5.38 7.53 -0.79
C MET A 190 -6.27 7.70 -2.02
N GLU A 191 -6.03 8.74 -2.80
CA GLU A 191 -6.56 8.91 -4.15
C GLU A 191 -5.45 8.61 -5.17
N PHE A 192 -4.96 9.65 -5.87
CA PHE A 192 -3.68 9.67 -6.56
C PHE A 192 -2.53 10.12 -5.64
N ASP A 193 -2.86 10.61 -4.44
CA ASP A 193 -1.95 10.95 -3.35
C ASP A 193 -2.68 10.74 -2.00
N PHE A 194 -1.96 10.73 -0.88
CA PHE A 194 -2.53 10.48 0.44
C PHE A 194 -3.19 11.73 1.04
N GLU A 195 -4.31 11.51 1.71
CA GLU A 195 -5.08 12.54 2.38
C GLU A 195 -5.67 12.04 3.71
N ILE A 196 -5.93 12.97 4.62
CA ILE A 196 -6.62 12.72 5.87
C ILE A 196 -7.90 13.52 5.88
N MET A 197 -9.03 12.85 6.06
CA MET A 197 -10.28 13.48 6.46
C MET A 197 -10.17 13.90 7.93
N ILE A 198 -9.99 15.18 8.23
CA ILE A 198 -9.86 15.73 9.58
C ILE A 198 -11.23 16.07 10.14
N CYS A 199 -11.49 15.65 11.38
CA CYS A 199 -12.78 15.86 12.03
C CYS A 199 -12.92 17.20 12.73
N ASP A 200 -11.82 17.74 13.27
CA ASP A 200 -11.81 19.04 13.96
C ASP A 200 -10.44 19.72 13.77
N PHE A 201 -10.40 20.78 12.98
CA PHE A 201 -9.17 21.54 12.71
C PHE A 201 -8.66 22.35 13.90
N SER A 202 -9.45 22.51 14.96
CA SER A 202 -9.05 23.24 16.17
C SER A 202 -8.29 22.37 17.18
N VAL A 203 -8.23 21.04 16.97
CA VAL A 203 -7.62 20.11 17.93
C VAL A 203 -6.46 19.37 17.30
N GLY A 204 -5.24 19.73 17.73
CA GLY A 204 -4.01 19.02 17.35
C GLY A 204 -3.40 19.43 16.01
N LEU A 205 -3.95 20.46 15.37
CA LEU A 205 -3.36 21.14 14.22
C LEU A 205 -3.06 22.60 14.59
N GLU A 206 -1.89 23.08 14.19
CA GLU A 206 -1.50 24.49 14.29
C GLU A 206 -1.35 25.08 12.90
N VAL A 207 -1.91 26.26 12.67
CA VAL A 207 -1.79 26.96 11.39
C VAL A 207 -0.38 27.55 11.27
N VAL A 208 0.41 27.04 10.33
CA VAL A 208 1.74 27.55 10.02
C VAL A 208 1.65 28.75 9.08
N SER A 209 0.84 28.63 8.03
CA SER A 209 0.65 29.71 7.05
C SER A 209 -0.68 29.62 6.33
N VAL A 210 -1.18 30.78 5.90
CA VAL A 210 -2.31 30.92 4.98
C VAL A 210 -1.86 31.82 3.84
N LEU A 211 -1.75 31.27 2.64
CA LEU A 211 -1.18 31.95 1.47
C LEU A 211 -2.17 31.97 0.32
N ASP A 212 -2.27 33.10 -0.37
CA ASP A 212 -2.93 33.19 -1.67
C ASP A 212 -1.88 32.91 -2.76
N LEU A 213 -1.92 31.69 -3.30
CA LEU A 213 -1.03 31.23 -4.36
C LEU A 213 -1.48 31.77 -5.72
N LEU A 214 -0.62 31.62 -6.71
CA LEU A 214 -0.92 32.00 -8.08
C LEU A 214 -2.16 31.23 -8.59
N PRO A 215 -2.98 31.81 -9.45
CA PRO A 215 -4.12 31.08 -9.99
C PRO A 215 -3.64 30.09 -11.09
N THR A 216 -4.13 28.85 -11.02
CA THR A 216 -3.75 27.78 -11.97
C THR A 216 -4.74 27.66 -13.12
N HIS A 217 -4.27 27.47 -14.35
CA HIS A 217 -5.12 27.30 -15.55
C HIS A 217 -5.92 25.97 -15.54
N GLY A 218 -7.11 25.94 -14.94
CA GLY A 218 -8.09 24.87 -15.19
C GLY A 218 -7.69 23.47 -14.71
N GLY A 219 -7.17 23.38 -13.48
CA GLY A 219 -7.08 22.11 -12.74
C GLY A 219 -8.48 21.56 -12.40
N PRO A 220 -8.61 20.24 -12.16
CA PRO A 220 -9.87 19.63 -11.73
C PRO A 220 -10.24 20.19 -10.34
N GLY A 221 -11.29 21.01 -10.26
CA GLY A 221 -11.73 21.60 -8.98
C GLY A 221 -11.73 23.13 -8.92
N GLY A 222 -11.08 23.82 -9.86
CA GLY A 222 -11.10 25.28 -9.97
C GLY A 222 -12.48 25.82 -10.32
N ARG A 223 -13.34 26.11 -9.32
CA ARG A 223 -14.47 27.02 -9.55
C ARG A 223 -13.89 28.41 -9.86
N PRO A 224 -14.48 29.18 -10.79
CA PRO A 224 -14.06 30.55 -10.99
C PRO A 224 -14.15 31.35 -9.69
N HIS A 225 -13.16 32.20 -9.45
CA HIS A 225 -13.19 33.22 -8.39
C HIS A 225 -14.44 34.10 -8.56
N ALA A 226 -15.51 33.85 -7.79
CA ALA A 226 -16.58 34.83 -7.62
C ALA A 226 -16.05 35.90 -6.64
N PRO A 227 -15.93 37.19 -7.01
CA PRO A 227 -15.35 38.21 -6.14
C PRO A 227 -15.93 38.16 -4.72
N CYS A 228 -15.08 38.33 -3.70
CA CYS A 228 -15.54 38.44 -2.32
C CYS A 228 -16.45 39.68 -2.24
N GLU A 229 -17.77 39.50 -2.20
CA GLU A 229 -18.65 40.58 -1.76
C GLU A 229 -18.42 40.77 -0.26
N PRO A 230 -18.17 42.00 0.22
CA PRO A 230 -18.15 42.26 1.65
C PRO A 230 -19.50 41.82 2.25
N GLU A 231 -19.48 41.21 3.43
CA GLU A 231 -20.70 40.98 4.20
C GLU A 231 -21.36 42.34 4.45
N ASP A 232 -22.35 42.70 3.64
CA ASP A 232 -23.20 43.86 3.93
C ASP A 232 -24.01 43.56 5.19
N GLU A 233 -23.99 44.50 6.13
CA GLU A 233 -24.74 44.43 7.38
C GLU A 233 -26.21 44.04 7.15
N PRO A 234 -26.83 43.25 8.04
CA PRO A 234 -28.20 42.78 7.83
C PRO A 234 -29.16 43.98 7.78
N SER A 235 -29.68 44.26 6.59
CA SER A 235 -30.73 45.26 6.42
C SER A 235 -31.98 44.78 7.14
N VAL A 236 -32.41 45.57 8.12
CA VAL A 236 -33.67 45.44 8.86
C VAL A 236 -34.83 45.55 7.86
N ASN A 237 -35.29 44.44 7.25
CA ASN A 237 -36.64 44.34 6.64
C ASN A 237 -37.04 42.98 6.01
N ASP A 238 -36.58 41.83 6.49
CA ASP A 238 -37.16 40.54 6.08
C ASP A 238 -37.92 39.87 7.23
N THR A 239 -39.05 40.48 7.59
CA THR A 239 -40.16 39.76 8.22
C THR A 239 -41.15 39.34 7.14
N ILE A 240 -41.58 38.08 7.23
CA ILE A 240 -42.70 37.42 6.53
C ILE A 240 -42.30 36.62 5.27
N ARG A 241 -42.03 35.32 5.47
CA ARG A 241 -42.70 34.26 4.69
C ARG A 241 -42.64 32.90 5.39
N SER A 242 -43.81 32.42 5.80
CA SER A 242 -44.07 31.05 6.26
C SER A 242 -44.09 30.05 5.08
N PRO A 243 -43.96 28.73 5.34
CA PRO A 243 -43.67 27.71 4.32
C PRO A 243 -44.92 27.03 3.73
N PRO A 244 -44.82 26.39 2.55
CA PRO A 244 -45.66 25.23 2.22
C PRO A 244 -44.81 24.02 1.77
N ALA A 245 -44.97 22.81 2.30
CA ALA A 245 -46.09 21.83 2.24
C ALA A 245 -45.85 20.75 1.16
N GLN A 246 -46.05 19.50 1.56
CA GLN A 246 -45.95 18.25 0.78
C GLN A 246 -47.11 18.10 -0.22
N GLU A 247 -46.83 17.49 -1.40
CA GLU A 247 -47.57 16.39 -2.07
C GLU A 247 -47.55 16.42 -3.62
N GLU A 248 -47.22 15.24 -4.17
CA GLU A 248 -47.72 14.53 -5.36
C GLU A 248 -47.67 15.13 -6.79
N GLY A 249 -47.21 14.28 -7.75
CA GLY A 249 -47.46 14.45 -9.19
C GLY A 249 -46.37 13.89 -10.12
N TRP A 250 -46.14 12.57 -10.13
CA TRP A 250 -45.34 11.90 -11.17
C TRP A 250 -46.27 11.24 -12.18
N ASP A 251 -46.74 11.98 -13.18
CA ASP A 251 -47.30 11.37 -14.40
C ASP A 251 -47.21 12.37 -15.56
N ASN A 252 -46.61 11.92 -16.66
CA ASN A 252 -46.45 12.54 -17.98
C ASN A 252 -45.26 13.49 -18.20
N LEU A 253 -44.08 12.94 -18.49
CA LEU A 253 -43.18 13.45 -19.54
C LEU A 253 -42.37 12.27 -20.13
N GLY A 254 -42.41 12.13 -21.46
CA GLY A 254 -41.70 11.10 -22.22
C GLY A 254 -40.16 11.21 -22.15
N PRO A 255 -39.43 10.30 -22.83
CA PRO A 255 -38.08 9.91 -22.44
C PRO A 255 -37.01 10.87 -22.96
N HIS A 256 -36.99 12.11 -22.51
CA HIS A 256 -35.86 13.02 -22.64
C HIS A 256 -35.93 14.05 -21.51
N LEU A 257 -34.79 14.31 -20.86
CA LEU A 257 -34.55 15.26 -19.76
C LEU A 257 -34.64 14.64 -18.34
N LEU A 258 -33.57 13.94 -17.94
CA LEU A 258 -33.20 13.86 -16.53
C LEU A 258 -32.67 15.24 -16.08
N PRO A 259 -33.15 15.81 -14.96
CA PRO A 259 -32.65 17.09 -14.47
C PRO A 259 -31.23 16.91 -13.93
N PRO A 260 -30.28 17.82 -14.24
CA PRO A 260 -29.00 17.83 -13.58
C PRO A 260 -29.11 18.55 -12.23
N TYR A 261 -28.22 18.17 -11.30
CA TYR A 261 -27.84 18.89 -10.08
C TYR A 261 -28.61 18.56 -8.79
N GLY A 262 -28.12 17.55 -8.07
CA GLY A 262 -27.95 17.67 -6.63
C GLY A 262 -26.74 18.57 -6.31
N PRO A 263 -26.66 19.17 -5.10
CA PRO A 263 -25.52 20.03 -4.74
C PRO A 263 -24.21 19.23 -4.82
N PRO A 264 -23.13 19.78 -5.40
CA PRO A 264 -21.83 19.12 -5.43
C PRO A 264 -21.25 19.04 -4.01
N GLY A 265 -20.81 17.85 -3.60
CA GLY A 265 -20.05 17.68 -2.35
C GLY A 265 -18.74 18.49 -2.35
N PRO A 266 -18.19 18.81 -1.16
CA PRO A 266 -16.84 19.33 -1.04
C PRO A 266 -15.84 18.21 -1.42
N GLY A 267 -14.85 18.51 -2.28
CA GLY A 267 -13.76 17.56 -2.59
C GLY A 267 -13.83 16.83 -3.94
N GLY A 268 -14.94 16.88 -4.68
CA GLY A 268 -15.00 16.32 -6.03
C GLY A 268 -14.38 17.27 -7.08
N PRO A 269 -13.52 16.80 -8.01
CA PRO A 269 -13.11 17.57 -9.18
C PRO A 269 -14.34 17.79 -10.06
N GLY A 270 -14.96 18.96 -9.93
CA GLY A 270 -16.12 19.34 -10.73
C GLY A 270 -15.81 19.32 -12.22
N ARG A 271 -16.78 18.88 -13.04
CA ARG A 271 -16.67 18.97 -14.51
C ARG A 271 -16.69 20.44 -14.97
N ARG A 272 -15.82 20.77 -15.93
CA ARG A 272 -15.55 22.11 -16.49
C ARG A 272 -16.79 22.88 -16.96
N ARG A 273 -16.73 24.21 -16.80
CA ARG A 273 -17.14 25.14 -17.87
C ARG A 273 -15.87 25.59 -18.61
N PRO A 274 -15.82 25.52 -19.95
CA PRO A 274 -14.73 26.10 -20.73
C PRO A 274 -14.75 27.63 -20.59
N ASP A 275 -13.57 28.26 -20.59
CA ASP A 275 -13.36 29.62 -21.11
C ASP A 275 -13.57 30.84 -20.19
N GLN A 276 -13.09 30.81 -18.92
CA GLN A 276 -12.79 32.08 -18.23
C GLN A 276 -11.27 32.31 -18.13
N PRO A 277 -10.75 33.42 -18.71
CA PRO A 277 -9.33 33.74 -18.65
C PRO A 277 -8.94 34.09 -17.22
N ILE A 278 -7.92 33.39 -16.72
CA ILE A 278 -7.31 33.68 -15.42
C ILE A 278 -6.41 34.90 -15.57
N THR A 279 -6.73 35.95 -14.84
CA THR A 279 -5.91 37.17 -14.82
C THR A 279 -4.75 36.97 -13.84
N PRO A 280 -3.48 37.04 -14.28
CA PRO A 280 -2.35 37.00 -13.38
C PRO A 280 -2.31 38.23 -12.46
N PRO A 281 -1.61 38.18 -11.32
CA PRO A 281 -1.47 39.32 -10.42
C PRO A 281 -0.86 40.55 -11.11
N PRO A 282 -1.18 41.78 -10.66
CA PRO A 282 -0.59 43.00 -11.20
C PRO A 282 0.94 42.95 -11.18
N GLY A 283 1.57 43.26 -12.32
CA GLY A 283 3.04 43.23 -12.46
C GLY A 283 3.64 41.85 -12.74
N TRP A 284 2.83 40.78 -12.84
CA TRP A 284 3.31 39.47 -13.27
C TRP A 284 3.82 39.51 -14.72
N VAL A 285 5.01 38.95 -14.95
CA VAL A 285 5.64 38.85 -16.27
C VAL A 285 5.84 37.37 -16.60
N GLY A 286 5.32 36.95 -17.76
CA GLY A 286 5.39 35.55 -18.22
C GLY A 286 4.05 34.82 -18.18
N SER A 287 4.02 33.59 -18.68
CA SER A 287 2.84 32.72 -18.63
C SER A 287 2.62 32.16 -17.23
N LEU A 288 1.35 31.95 -16.87
CA LEU A 288 0.98 31.13 -15.72
C LEU A 288 1.10 29.65 -16.08
N ARG A 289 1.27 28.79 -15.07
CA ARG A 289 1.38 27.35 -15.27
C ARG A 289 0.06 26.77 -15.83
N PRO A 290 0.10 25.94 -16.90
CA PRO A 290 -1.07 25.20 -17.38
C PRO A 290 -1.58 24.18 -16.35
N GLY A 291 -2.89 24.02 -16.20
CA GLY A 291 -3.46 23.09 -15.20
C GLY A 291 -3.19 21.62 -15.49
N ARG A 292 -3.01 21.22 -16.75
CA ARG A 292 -2.57 19.84 -17.08
C ARG A 292 -1.19 19.54 -16.51
N SER A 293 -0.24 20.47 -16.67
CA SER A 293 1.10 20.35 -16.06
C SER A 293 1.01 20.30 -14.54
N PHE A 294 0.04 20.99 -13.95
CA PHE A 294 -0.15 20.99 -12.52
C PHE A 294 -0.71 19.66 -11.98
N TYR A 295 -1.73 19.10 -12.64
CA TYR A 295 -2.26 17.78 -12.31
C TYR A 295 -1.20 16.66 -12.43
N ALA A 296 -0.34 16.73 -13.46
CA ALA A 296 0.78 15.82 -13.60
C ALA A 296 1.75 15.85 -12.40
N GLU A 297 1.98 17.01 -11.78
CA GLU A 297 2.79 17.08 -10.55
C GLU A 297 2.07 16.52 -9.33
N ALA A 298 0.75 16.65 -9.25
CA ALA A 298 -0.01 16.08 -8.15
C ALA A 298 0.08 14.55 -8.16
N ILE A 299 -0.02 13.92 -9.34
CA ILE A 299 0.25 12.47 -9.48
C ILE A 299 1.71 12.16 -9.12
N GLN A 300 2.65 12.97 -9.62
CA GLN A 300 4.06 12.77 -9.34
C GLN A 300 4.40 12.89 -7.85
N ALA A 301 3.70 13.76 -7.11
CA ALA A 301 3.82 13.92 -5.67
C ALA A 301 3.37 12.64 -4.95
N GLY A 302 2.22 12.09 -5.34
CA GLY A 302 1.76 10.78 -4.85
C GLY A 302 2.79 9.67 -5.06
N ASN A 303 3.41 9.61 -6.24
CA ASN A 303 4.46 8.63 -6.55
C ASN A 303 5.72 8.75 -5.66
N TRP A 304 5.97 9.90 -5.01
CA TRP A 304 7.07 10.02 -4.04
C TRP A 304 6.88 9.09 -2.84
N HIS A 305 5.65 8.70 -2.54
CA HIS A 305 5.30 7.82 -1.44
C HIS A 305 5.46 6.33 -1.77
N ASP A 306 6.19 5.95 -2.81
CA ASP A 306 6.53 4.54 -3.05
C ASP A 306 7.64 4.03 -2.11
N LEU A 307 8.63 4.88 -1.81
CA LEU A 307 9.78 4.56 -0.96
C LEU A 307 10.27 5.84 -0.25
N PRO A 308 10.21 5.94 1.10
CA PRO A 308 9.79 4.93 2.09
C PRO A 308 8.27 4.88 2.36
N GLY A 309 7.45 5.62 1.59
CA GLY A 309 6.04 5.85 1.90
C GLY A 309 5.84 6.79 3.10
N LEU A 310 4.60 6.90 3.59
CA LEU A 310 4.28 7.77 4.73
C LEU A 310 4.70 7.21 6.11
N GLY A 311 5.44 6.10 6.17
CA GLY A 311 5.80 5.41 7.42
C GLY A 311 6.66 6.23 8.39
N LEU A 312 7.24 7.35 7.95
CA LEU A 312 7.94 8.31 8.82
C LEU A 312 6.98 9.31 9.48
N SER A 313 5.88 9.65 8.80
CA SER A 313 4.87 10.60 9.25
C SER A 313 3.73 9.91 9.99
N VAL A 314 3.44 8.65 9.67
CA VAL A 314 2.32 7.88 10.21
C VAL A 314 2.81 6.52 10.75
N GLN A 315 2.48 6.22 12.00
CA GLN A 315 2.74 4.93 12.63
C GLN A 315 1.46 4.10 12.68
N LEU A 316 1.43 2.96 11.99
CA LEU A 316 0.30 2.03 12.05
C LEU A 316 0.41 1.07 13.25
N ASP A 317 -0.72 0.80 13.88
CA ASP A 317 -0.86 -0.17 14.97
C ASP A 317 -1.43 -1.49 14.43
N TYR A 318 -0.53 -2.40 14.05
CA TYR A 318 -0.88 -3.73 13.56
C TYR A 318 -1.61 -4.62 14.59
N THR A 319 -1.63 -4.24 15.87
CA THR A 319 -2.43 -4.95 16.88
C THR A 319 -3.93 -4.67 16.73
N ARG A 320 -4.28 -3.58 16.03
CA ARG A 320 -5.62 -3.04 15.79
C ARG A 320 -5.90 -2.94 14.30
N MET A 321 -5.90 -4.09 13.65
CA MET A 321 -6.18 -4.23 12.23
C MET A 321 -7.31 -5.23 12.02
N VAL A 322 -8.24 -4.87 11.14
CA VAL A 322 -9.18 -5.81 10.52
C VAL A 322 -8.93 -5.87 9.02
N THR A 323 -9.12 -7.04 8.43
CA THR A 323 -9.05 -7.19 6.97
C THR A 323 -10.07 -8.18 6.45
N PHE A 324 -10.77 -7.81 5.37
CA PHE A 324 -11.72 -8.67 4.66
C PHE A 324 -11.09 -9.89 3.97
N PHE A 325 -9.75 -9.98 3.97
CA PHE A 325 -9.01 -11.19 3.62
C PHE A 325 -8.90 -12.20 4.75
N ASP A 326 -9.34 -11.88 5.98
CA ASP A 326 -9.42 -12.85 7.07
C ASP A 326 -10.32 -14.03 6.66
N PRO A 327 -9.82 -15.28 6.71
CA PRO A 327 -10.60 -16.46 6.33
C PRO A 327 -11.90 -16.64 7.12
N LYS A 328 -12.11 -15.95 8.24
CA LYS A 328 -13.37 -16.02 9.00
C LYS A 328 -14.57 -15.45 8.23
N TYR A 329 -14.36 -14.49 7.32
CA TYR A 329 -15.42 -13.91 6.49
C TYR A 329 -15.75 -14.82 5.31
N LYS A 330 -16.63 -15.79 5.55
CA LYS A 330 -16.96 -16.86 4.59
C LYS A 330 -17.73 -16.35 3.38
N SER A 331 -18.47 -15.24 3.49
CA SER A 331 -19.23 -14.70 2.37
C SER A 331 -18.35 -14.28 1.19
N LEU A 332 -17.10 -13.89 1.46
CA LEU A 332 -16.17 -13.39 0.44
C LEU A 332 -15.42 -14.51 -0.31
N VAL A 333 -15.49 -15.76 0.16
CA VAL A 333 -14.76 -16.89 -0.46
C VAL A 333 -15.25 -17.15 -1.87
N HIS A 334 -16.58 -17.18 -2.09
CA HIS A 334 -17.14 -17.45 -3.41
C HIS A 334 -16.81 -16.33 -4.41
N ALA A 335 -16.91 -15.06 -3.98
CA ALA A 335 -16.58 -13.91 -4.82
C ALA A 335 -15.13 -13.98 -5.32
N ARG A 336 -14.18 -14.26 -4.41
CA ARG A 336 -12.75 -14.43 -4.74
C ARG A 336 -12.45 -15.61 -5.67
N ARG A 337 -13.29 -16.64 -5.71
CA ARG A 337 -13.10 -17.77 -6.66
C ARG A 337 -13.52 -17.42 -8.08
N ILE A 338 -14.57 -16.61 -8.22
CA ILE A 338 -15.09 -16.20 -9.53
C ILE A 338 -14.23 -15.07 -10.12
N GLN A 339 -13.85 -14.11 -9.28
CA GLN A 339 -12.91 -13.06 -9.64
C GLN A 339 -11.51 -13.66 -9.73
N ARG A 340 -10.89 -13.68 -10.92
CA ARG A 340 -9.52 -14.24 -11.07
C ARG A 340 -8.42 -13.19 -10.89
N ASN A 341 -8.76 -11.91 -11.04
CA ASN A 341 -7.83 -10.80 -10.87
C ASN A 341 -7.96 -10.23 -9.44
N LYS A 342 -6.84 -10.11 -8.73
CA LYS A 342 -6.80 -9.57 -7.36
C LYS A 342 -7.23 -8.10 -7.31
N GLY A 343 -6.92 -7.31 -8.35
CA GLY A 343 -7.24 -5.88 -8.40
C GLY A 343 -8.73 -5.57 -8.46
N VAL A 344 -9.59 -6.58 -8.72
CA VAL A 344 -11.05 -6.42 -8.77
C VAL A 344 -11.77 -7.07 -7.58
N PHE A 345 -11.04 -7.60 -6.61
CA PHE A 345 -11.66 -8.08 -5.36
C PHE A 345 -12.36 -6.91 -4.68
N ARG A 346 -13.52 -7.17 -4.08
CA ARG A 346 -14.33 -6.14 -3.43
C ARG A 346 -14.71 -6.58 -2.03
N ALA A 347 -14.46 -5.71 -1.07
CA ALA A 347 -14.99 -5.87 0.29
C ALA A 347 -16.53 -5.82 0.28
N GLY A 348 -17.14 -5.09 -0.67
CA GLY A 348 -18.58 -4.95 -0.83
C GLY A 348 -19.37 -6.24 -1.07
N ASN A 349 -18.71 -7.33 -1.46
CA ASN A 349 -19.33 -8.65 -1.55
C ASN A 349 -19.60 -9.31 -0.18
N VAL A 350 -19.30 -8.62 0.92
CA VAL A 350 -19.53 -9.11 2.28
C VAL A 350 -21.02 -9.16 2.60
N THR A 351 -21.43 -10.14 3.40
CA THR A 351 -22.81 -10.16 3.94
C THR A 351 -22.93 -9.28 5.17
N LYS A 352 -24.13 -8.80 5.49
CA LYS A 352 -24.41 -8.05 6.73
C LYS A 352 -23.92 -8.77 7.99
N ALA A 353 -24.02 -10.11 8.02
CA ALA A 353 -23.57 -10.91 9.15
C ALA A 353 -22.04 -10.83 9.33
N ASP A 354 -21.28 -11.06 8.26
CA ASP A 354 -19.82 -10.98 8.28
C ASP A 354 -19.33 -9.52 8.51
N ALA A 355 -20.03 -8.53 7.96
CA ALA A 355 -19.76 -7.12 8.23
C ALA A 355 -20.00 -6.77 9.71
N GLY A 356 -21.08 -7.28 10.32
CA GLY A 356 -21.36 -7.12 11.75
C GLY A 356 -20.27 -7.71 12.65
N VAL A 357 -19.67 -8.84 12.26
CA VAL A 357 -18.50 -9.42 12.96
C VAL A 357 -17.31 -8.48 12.88
N MET A 358 -17.01 -7.94 11.69
CA MET A 358 -15.92 -6.98 11.50
C MET A 358 -16.11 -5.72 12.35
N LEU A 359 -17.31 -5.12 12.32
CA LEU A 359 -17.66 -3.91 13.07
C LEU A 359 -17.52 -4.11 14.58
N ALA A 360 -17.98 -5.25 15.10
CA ALA A 360 -17.86 -5.59 16.51
C ALA A 360 -16.39 -5.72 16.94
N GLU A 361 -15.58 -6.43 16.16
CA GLU A 361 -14.16 -6.63 16.45
C GLU A 361 -13.38 -5.32 16.39
N LEU A 362 -13.60 -4.50 15.36
CA LEU A 362 -12.96 -3.19 15.22
C LEU A 362 -13.34 -2.27 16.38
N SER A 363 -14.62 -2.19 16.73
CA SER A 363 -15.08 -1.35 17.85
C SER A 363 -14.46 -1.77 19.18
N GLU A 364 -14.34 -3.08 19.45
CA GLU A 364 -13.67 -3.60 20.64
C GLU A 364 -12.18 -3.22 20.69
N MET A 365 -11.47 -3.37 19.56
CA MET A 365 -10.06 -2.98 19.43
C MET A 365 -9.87 -1.48 19.69
N LEU A 366 -10.76 -0.63 19.20
CA LEU A 366 -10.66 0.82 19.34
C LEU A 366 -11.03 1.32 20.74
N ARG A 367 -12.00 0.71 21.43
CA ARG A 367 -12.31 1.04 22.84
C ARG A 367 -11.13 0.77 23.77
N SER A 368 -10.30 -0.23 23.45
CA SER A 368 -9.12 -0.57 24.25
C SER A 368 -7.87 0.27 23.92
N TRP A 369 -7.95 1.19 22.95
CA TRP A 369 -6.78 1.90 22.42
C TRP A 369 -5.99 2.61 23.52
N ASP A 370 -6.65 3.42 24.34
CA ASP A 370 -5.97 4.25 25.35
C ASP A 370 -5.53 3.42 26.58
N HIS A 371 -6.25 2.34 26.92
CA HIS A 371 -5.89 1.43 28.02
C HIS A 371 -4.56 0.70 27.76
N THR A 372 -4.32 0.26 26.53
CA THR A 372 -3.05 -0.42 26.18
C THR A 372 -1.84 0.52 26.03
N LEU A 373 -2.06 1.84 25.92
CA LEU A 373 -0.97 2.82 25.95
C LEU A 373 -0.45 3.05 27.37
N SER A 374 -1.29 2.82 28.38
CA SER A 374 -0.99 3.08 29.79
C SER A 374 -0.50 1.85 30.56
N GLU A 375 -0.93 0.64 30.19
CA GLU A 375 -0.37 -0.61 30.70
C GLU A 375 0.78 -1.06 29.79
N GLY A 376 2.02 -0.90 30.25
CA GLY A 376 3.25 -1.13 29.48
C GLY A 376 3.16 -2.31 28.50
N ARG A 377 3.26 -2.00 27.20
CA ARG A 377 3.10 -2.98 26.12
C ARG A 377 4.03 -4.18 26.35
N GLY A 378 3.50 -5.38 26.19
CA GLY A 378 4.34 -6.56 25.91
C GLY A 378 5.25 -6.31 24.70
N ILE A 379 6.14 -7.24 24.39
CA ILE A 379 7.05 -7.12 23.24
C ILE A 379 6.22 -6.88 21.96
N GLN A 380 6.33 -5.70 21.36
CA GLN A 380 5.73 -5.41 20.06
C GLN A 380 6.66 -5.89 18.95
N TYR A 381 6.11 -6.71 18.05
CA TYR A 381 6.84 -7.16 16.88
C TYR A 381 6.65 -6.15 15.75
N SER A 382 7.75 -5.73 15.13
CA SER A 382 7.68 -4.87 13.94
C SER A 382 7.28 -5.70 12.72
N TRP A 383 5.97 -5.94 12.57
CA TRP A 383 5.41 -6.71 11.45
C TRP A 383 5.79 -6.12 10.08
N ALA A 384 5.77 -4.78 9.97
CA ALA A 384 6.24 -4.06 8.79
C ALA A 384 7.68 -4.45 8.40
N THR A 385 8.60 -4.50 9.39
CA THR A 385 9.99 -4.88 9.16
C THR A 385 10.11 -6.32 8.68
N ILE A 386 9.34 -7.25 9.25
CA ILE A 386 9.39 -8.67 8.85
C ILE A 386 8.92 -8.82 7.39
N VAL A 387 7.79 -8.20 7.04
CA VAL A 387 7.24 -8.20 5.68
C VAL A 387 8.25 -7.60 4.69
N GLN A 388 8.78 -6.42 4.99
CA GLN A 388 9.76 -5.73 4.16
C GLN A 388 11.04 -6.56 3.97
N THR A 389 11.55 -7.20 5.03
CA THR A 389 12.74 -8.07 4.96
C THR A 389 12.54 -9.24 4.00
N ILE A 390 11.34 -9.85 3.98
CA ILE A 390 11.01 -10.93 3.05
C ILE A 390 10.99 -10.41 1.61
N VAL A 391 10.33 -9.26 1.38
CA VAL A 391 10.26 -8.65 0.04
C VAL A 391 11.65 -8.29 -0.47
N GLU A 392 12.47 -7.60 0.32
CA GLU A 392 13.86 -7.23 -0.03
C GLU A 392 14.73 -8.46 -0.32
N ARG A 393 14.52 -9.55 0.43
CA ARG A 393 15.29 -10.78 0.24
C ARG A 393 14.94 -11.50 -1.06
N TYR A 394 13.68 -11.51 -1.48
CA TYR A 394 13.24 -12.39 -2.57
C TYR A 394 12.81 -11.66 -3.84
N SER A 395 12.35 -10.41 -3.78
CA SER A 395 11.66 -9.73 -4.89
C SER A 395 12.53 -9.63 -6.15
N GLU A 396 13.66 -8.94 -6.07
CA GLU A 396 14.59 -8.76 -7.21
C GLU A 396 15.18 -10.10 -7.67
N ARG A 397 15.43 -11.03 -6.75
CA ARG A 397 16.01 -12.35 -7.08
C ARG A 397 15.05 -13.21 -7.88
N LEU A 398 13.75 -13.18 -7.56
CA LEU A 398 12.72 -13.89 -8.32
C LEU A 398 12.51 -13.29 -9.70
N GLU A 399 12.54 -11.96 -9.80
CA GLU A 399 12.46 -11.24 -11.08
C GLU A 399 13.68 -11.53 -11.96
N TYR A 400 14.88 -11.46 -11.40
CA TYR A 400 16.12 -11.81 -12.11
C TYR A 400 16.13 -13.29 -12.54
N LEU A 401 15.66 -14.20 -11.68
CA LEU A 401 15.52 -15.60 -12.02
C LEU A 401 14.53 -15.80 -13.19
N SER A 402 13.39 -15.09 -13.17
CA SER A 402 12.42 -15.08 -14.28
C SER A 402 13.06 -14.62 -15.59
N LEU A 403 13.88 -13.56 -15.57
CA LEU A 403 14.60 -13.05 -16.73
C LEU A 403 15.60 -14.07 -17.31
N ILE A 404 16.42 -14.70 -16.45
CA ILE A 404 17.37 -15.75 -16.88
C ILE A 404 16.61 -16.89 -17.55
N LEU A 405 15.51 -17.34 -16.93
CA LEU A 405 14.69 -18.46 -17.39
C LEU A 405 13.86 -18.13 -18.64
N GLY A 406 13.49 -16.87 -18.84
CA GLY A 406 12.75 -16.38 -19.99
C GLY A 406 13.61 -16.13 -21.23
N GLY A 407 14.94 -16.10 -21.09
CA GLY A 407 15.88 -15.76 -22.18
C GLY A 407 15.72 -16.58 -23.46
N ALA A 408 15.23 -17.83 -23.37
CA ALA A 408 14.96 -18.68 -24.54
C ALA A 408 13.89 -18.12 -25.49
N ARG A 409 13.09 -17.16 -24.99
CA ARG A 409 11.93 -16.57 -25.66
C ARG A 409 12.17 -15.12 -26.11
N SER A 410 13.32 -14.53 -25.77
CA SER A 410 13.61 -13.12 -26.03
C SER A 410 14.65 -12.97 -27.14
N GLU A 411 14.25 -12.42 -28.29
CA GLU A 411 15.16 -12.03 -29.37
C GLU A 411 16.15 -10.92 -28.95
N ALA A 412 15.84 -10.18 -27.89
CA ALA A 412 16.65 -9.07 -27.37
C ALA A 412 17.92 -9.51 -26.63
N LEU A 413 17.97 -10.77 -26.17
CA LEU A 413 19.18 -11.35 -25.58
C LEU A 413 19.95 -12.10 -26.67
N GLY A 414 20.83 -11.40 -27.37
CA GLY A 414 21.73 -11.99 -28.36
C GLY A 414 22.43 -13.26 -27.80
N ARG A 415 22.54 -14.30 -28.65
CA ARG A 415 23.06 -15.65 -28.34
C ARG A 415 22.60 -16.20 -26.98
N PHE A 416 21.37 -16.69 -26.95
CA PHE A 416 20.87 -17.49 -25.85
C PHE A 416 21.66 -18.80 -25.69
N ASN A 417 22.39 -18.96 -24.59
CA ASN A 417 23.12 -20.18 -24.22
C ASN A 417 22.37 -20.90 -23.10
N VAL A 418 21.79 -22.06 -23.44
CA VAL A 418 20.98 -22.89 -22.52
C VAL A 418 21.78 -23.30 -21.29
N THR A 419 22.98 -23.85 -21.49
CA THR A 419 23.80 -24.40 -20.40
C THR A 419 24.22 -23.31 -19.43
N GLU A 420 24.64 -22.16 -19.94
CA GLU A 420 25.00 -21.01 -19.11
C GLU A 420 23.80 -20.46 -18.35
N SER A 421 22.64 -20.35 -19.00
CA SER A 421 21.41 -19.87 -18.36
C SER A 421 20.95 -20.80 -17.23
N ILE A 422 21.04 -22.12 -17.44
CA ILE A 422 20.74 -23.12 -16.42
C ILE A 422 21.68 -23.00 -15.22
N GLN A 423 22.99 -22.86 -15.45
CA GLN A 423 23.96 -22.68 -14.37
C GLN A 423 23.67 -21.42 -13.55
N ARG A 424 23.41 -20.30 -14.23
CA ARG A 424 23.04 -19.03 -13.58
C ARG A 424 21.74 -19.15 -12.78
N ALA A 425 20.70 -19.75 -13.34
CA ALA A 425 19.42 -19.97 -12.66
C ALA A 425 19.61 -20.86 -11.42
N ARG A 426 20.39 -21.94 -11.54
CA ARG A 426 20.72 -22.83 -10.44
C ARG A 426 21.45 -22.10 -9.31
N TRP A 427 22.43 -21.23 -9.62
CA TRP A 427 23.13 -20.43 -8.61
C TRP A 427 22.21 -19.44 -7.89
N GLN A 428 21.24 -18.85 -8.58
CA GLN A 428 20.26 -17.95 -7.95
C GLN A 428 19.35 -18.68 -6.96
N VAL A 429 18.86 -19.87 -7.33
CA VAL A 429 18.07 -20.72 -6.42
C VAL A 429 18.92 -21.13 -5.21
N LEU A 430 20.16 -21.56 -5.44
CA LEU A 430 21.08 -21.89 -4.36
C LEU A 430 21.35 -20.67 -3.45
N THR A 431 21.54 -19.48 -4.01
CA THR A 431 21.76 -18.24 -3.23
C THR A 431 20.62 -17.98 -2.26
N MET A 432 19.38 -18.23 -2.67
CA MET A 432 18.20 -18.05 -1.81
C MET A 432 18.03 -19.14 -0.75
N LEU A 433 18.41 -20.39 -1.04
CA LEU A 433 18.25 -21.54 -0.14
C LEU A 433 19.46 -21.82 0.77
N ASN A 434 20.67 -21.50 0.33
CA ASN A 434 21.93 -21.87 1.01
C ASN A 434 22.00 -21.42 2.49
N PRO A 435 21.48 -20.25 2.89
CA PRO A 435 21.46 -19.84 4.31
C PRO A 435 20.67 -20.79 5.23
N TYR A 436 19.87 -21.70 4.67
CA TYR A 436 19.05 -22.68 5.37
C TYR A 436 19.49 -24.12 5.11
N MET A 437 20.59 -24.33 4.38
CA MET A 437 21.05 -25.64 3.92
C MET A 437 22.37 -26.01 4.62
N PRO A 438 22.35 -26.44 5.89
CA PRO A 438 23.58 -26.83 6.57
C PRO A 438 24.19 -28.05 5.88
N VAL A 439 25.50 -28.06 5.69
CA VAL A 439 26.22 -29.17 5.02
C VAL A 439 25.92 -30.52 5.70
N SER A 440 25.72 -30.54 7.01
CA SER A 440 25.33 -31.73 7.79
C SER A 440 23.96 -32.31 7.42
N SER A 441 23.08 -31.52 6.79
CA SER A 441 21.77 -31.97 6.32
C SER A 441 21.81 -32.60 4.92
N LEU A 442 22.95 -32.51 4.21
CA LEU A 442 23.12 -33.10 2.89
C LEU A 442 23.38 -34.61 3.00
N PRO A 443 22.68 -35.46 2.23
CA PRO A 443 22.89 -36.89 2.28
C PRO A 443 24.25 -37.29 1.70
N ALA A 444 24.94 -38.24 2.36
CA ALA A 444 26.24 -38.75 1.92
C ALA A 444 26.17 -39.53 0.58
N VAL A 445 25.01 -40.11 0.29
CA VAL A 445 24.69 -40.75 -0.99
C VAL A 445 23.36 -40.18 -1.46
N LEU A 446 23.38 -39.43 -2.55
CA LEU A 446 22.21 -38.79 -3.12
C LEU A 446 21.35 -39.82 -3.84
N ASP A 447 20.35 -40.37 -3.16
CA ASP A 447 19.23 -40.99 -3.85
C ASP A 447 18.46 -39.88 -4.58
N ARG A 448 18.66 -39.78 -5.90
CA ARG A 448 18.23 -38.65 -6.73
C ARG A 448 16.70 -38.57 -6.92
N GLY A 449 15.94 -39.52 -6.38
CA GLY A 449 14.49 -39.61 -6.55
C GLY A 449 13.64 -39.07 -5.38
N GLY A 450 14.22 -38.82 -4.21
CA GLY A 450 13.47 -38.41 -3.01
C GLY A 450 13.52 -36.91 -2.71
N SER A 451 12.45 -36.35 -2.14
CA SER A 451 12.40 -34.96 -1.66
C SER A 451 12.75 -34.79 -0.18
N THR A 452 12.81 -35.88 0.58
CA THR A 452 12.90 -35.90 2.04
C THR A 452 14.21 -35.35 2.60
N TRP A 453 15.29 -35.43 1.83
CA TRP A 453 16.59 -34.88 2.25
C TRP A 453 16.58 -33.34 2.31
N LEU A 454 15.66 -32.69 1.58
CA LEU A 454 15.53 -31.24 1.56
C LEU A 454 14.59 -30.72 2.65
N ASP A 455 13.84 -31.60 3.33
CA ASP A 455 12.90 -31.25 4.39
C ASP A 455 13.49 -30.31 5.45
N PRO A 456 14.68 -30.55 6.03
CA PRO A 456 15.24 -29.66 7.06
C PRO A 456 15.48 -28.26 6.52
N THR A 457 15.97 -28.15 5.28
CA THR A 457 16.23 -26.88 4.61
C THR A 457 14.95 -26.10 4.37
N ILE A 458 13.89 -26.75 3.86
CA ILE A 458 12.63 -26.07 3.58
C ILE A 458 11.96 -25.60 4.86
N ARG A 459 11.98 -26.41 5.93
CA ARG A 459 11.44 -26.00 7.23
C ARG A 459 12.19 -24.82 7.82
N GLN A 460 13.52 -24.84 7.78
CA GLN A 460 14.32 -23.72 8.26
C GLN A 460 14.07 -22.45 7.43
N CYS A 461 13.92 -22.60 6.11
CA CYS A 461 13.60 -21.49 5.20
C CYS A 461 12.21 -20.88 5.49
N SER A 462 11.18 -21.71 5.67
CA SER A 462 9.79 -21.26 5.84
C SER A 462 9.53 -20.63 7.22
N ASP A 463 10.14 -21.19 8.26
CA ASP A 463 9.77 -20.86 9.64
C ASP A 463 10.69 -19.81 10.27
N LEU A 464 11.80 -19.44 9.60
CA LEU A 464 12.80 -18.50 10.11
C LEU A 464 12.18 -17.24 10.73
N TYR A 465 11.26 -16.60 9.99
CA TYR A 465 10.71 -15.29 10.30
C TYR A 465 9.75 -15.29 11.50
N THR A 466 9.16 -16.43 11.84
CA THR A 466 8.09 -16.51 12.86
C THR A 466 8.37 -17.52 13.96
N SER A 467 9.41 -18.35 13.83
CA SER A 467 9.76 -19.44 14.76
C SER A 467 10.01 -19.01 16.21
N ARG A 468 10.44 -17.76 16.42
CA ARG A 468 10.74 -17.19 17.75
C ARG A 468 9.66 -16.22 18.24
N ILE A 469 8.54 -16.14 17.55
CA ILE A 469 7.40 -15.31 17.94
C ILE A 469 6.34 -16.24 18.55
N PRO A 470 6.22 -16.31 19.88
CA PRO A 470 5.20 -17.14 20.51
C PRO A 470 3.81 -16.62 20.20
N SER A 471 2.87 -17.49 19.87
CA SER A 471 1.47 -17.11 19.66
C SER A 471 0.77 -16.66 20.95
N SER A 472 1.30 -17.04 22.12
CA SER A 472 0.82 -16.58 23.42
C SER A 472 1.13 -15.09 23.59
N GLY A 473 0.09 -14.27 23.75
CA GLY A 473 0.22 -12.81 23.93
C GLY A 473 0.01 -11.99 22.65
N LEU A 474 -0.16 -12.64 21.49
CA LEU A 474 -0.53 -11.95 20.25
C LEU A 474 -2.04 -11.69 20.16
N THR A 475 -2.43 -10.52 19.66
CA THR A 475 -3.84 -10.22 19.33
C THR A 475 -4.37 -11.12 18.21
N SER A 476 -5.69 -11.06 17.92
CA SER A 476 -6.25 -11.76 16.75
C SER A 476 -5.58 -11.30 15.45
N ALA A 477 -5.44 -9.98 15.29
CA ALA A 477 -4.77 -9.36 14.15
C ALA A 477 -3.31 -9.82 14.00
N GLU A 478 -2.53 -9.81 15.08
CA GLU A 478 -1.12 -10.24 15.03
C GLU A 478 -0.98 -11.73 14.70
N ARG A 479 -1.87 -12.58 15.20
CA ARG A 479 -1.89 -14.00 14.83
C ARG A 479 -2.17 -14.18 13.35
N LEU A 480 -3.14 -13.43 12.81
CA LEU A 480 -3.46 -13.43 11.38
C LEU A 480 -2.24 -12.99 10.54
N ILE A 481 -1.55 -11.93 10.96
CA ILE A 481 -0.33 -11.45 10.29
C ILE A 481 0.79 -12.49 10.36
N LYS A 482 1.02 -13.09 11.54
CA LYS A 482 2.03 -14.14 11.72
C LYS A 482 1.79 -15.31 10.78
N ASP A 483 0.54 -15.74 10.65
CA ASP A 483 0.14 -16.83 9.77
C ASP A 483 0.33 -16.44 8.30
N ALA A 484 -0.07 -15.23 7.90
CA ALA A 484 0.16 -14.70 6.55
C ALA A 484 1.66 -14.67 6.16
N VAL A 485 2.53 -14.18 7.07
CA VAL A 485 3.99 -14.20 6.90
C VAL A 485 4.50 -15.64 6.73
N GLY A 486 4.02 -16.57 7.56
CA GLY A 486 4.36 -17.98 7.47
C GLY A 486 3.93 -18.62 6.14
N THR A 487 2.73 -18.30 5.65
CA THR A 487 2.20 -18.79 4.37
C THR A 487 3.06 -18.32 3.19
N VAL A 488 3.39 -17.02 3.14
CA VAL A 488 4.25 -16.45 2.09
C VAL A 488 5.65 -17.05 2.12
N ALA A 489 6.28 -17.12 3.30
CA ALA A 489 7.60 -17.72 3.44
C ALA A 489 7.60 -19.19 3.02
N ARG A 490 6.59 -19.97 3.43
CA ARG A 490 6.42 -21.37 3.03
C ARG A 490 6.28 -21.53 1.52
N GLU A 491 5.48 -20.69 0.86
CA GLU A 491 5.26 -20.82 -0.57
C GLU A 491 6.51 -20.44 -1.39
N ILE A 492 7.25 -19.41 -0.98
CA ILE A 492 8.56 -19.06 -1.58
C ILE A 492 9.52 -20.24 -1.44
N CYS A 493 9.69 -20.74 -0.21
CA CYS A 493 10.62 -21.83 0.07
C CYS A 493 10.22 -23.14 -0.63
N ARG A 494 8.91 -23.43 -0.73
CA ARG A 494 8.38 -24.57 -1.47
C ARG A 494 8.74 -24.48 -2.96
N SER A 495 8.48 -23.36 -3.60
CA SER A 495 8.80 -23.16 -5.03
C SER A 495 10.29 -23.27 -5.30
N LEU A 496 11.12 -22.63 -4.47
CA LEU A 496 12.58 -22.74 -4.58
C LEU A 496 13.04 -24.19 -4.36
N GLY A 497 12.46 -24.89 -3.40
CA GLY A 497 12.76 -26.29 -3.12
C GLY A 497 12.40 -27.22 -4.29
N ILE A 498 11.22 -27.04 -4.90
CA ILE A 498 10.79 -27.81 -6.07
C ILE A 498 11.74 -27.60 -7.25
N ILE A 499 12.14 -26.36 -7.51
CA ILE A 499 13.13 -26.04 -8.54
C ILE A 499 14.46 -26.71 -8.19
N TRP A 500 14.90 -26.63 -6.93
CA TRP A 500 16.18 -27.18 -6.48
C TRP A 500 16.27 -28.70 -6.63
N LEU A 501 15.19 -29.45 -6.36
CA LEU A 501 15.16 -30.90 -6.54
C LEU A 501 15.55 -31.30 -7.98
N ASP A 502 15.09 -30.54 -8.97
CA ASP A 502 15.42 -30.77 -10.37
C ASP A 502 16.79 -30.17 -10.75
N ALA A 503 17.09 -28.97 -10.23
CA ALA A 503 18.34 -28.24 -10.50
C ALA A 503 19.58 -28.91 -9.91
N PHE A 504 19.43 -29.74 -8.87
CA PHE A 504 20.56 -30.34 -8.16
C PHE A 504 21.50 -31.12 -9.09
N GLY A 505 20.96 -31.88 -10.05
CA GLY A 505 21.72 -32.71 -11.00
C GLY A 505 21.56 -32.31 -12.48
N VAL A 506 21.09 -31.09 -12.74
CA VAL A 506 20.73 -30.63 -14.09
C VAL A 506 21.94 -30.45 -15.03
N GLU A 507 23.10 -30.08 -14.47
CA GLU A 507 24.30 -29.74 -15.24
C GLU A 507 24.90 -30.95 -15.95
N SER A 508 24.64 -32.17 -15.46
CA SER A 508 25.08 -33.41 -16.10
C SER A 508 24.10 -33.95 -17.16
N ARG A 509 22.96 -33.27 -17.39
CA ARG A 509 21.94 -33.70 -18.35
C ARG A 509 22.22 -33.15 -19.75
N THR A 510 21.56 -33.72 -20.76
CA THR A 510 21.65 -33.23 -22.14
C THR A 510 21.02 -31.84 -22.28
N GLU A 511 21.43 -31.08 -23.30
CA GLU A 511 20.86 -29.75 -23.58
C GLU A 511 19.32 -29.80 -23.76
N LYS A 512 18.80 -30.84 -24.42
CA LYS A 512 17.35 -31.03 -24.59
C LYS A 512 16.62 -31.18 -23.25
N GLU A 513 17.20 -31.92 -22.30
CA GLU A 513 16.64 -32.08 -20.97
C GLU A 513 16.77 -30.79 -20.14
N GLN A 514 17.87 -30.07 -20.30
CA GLN A 514 18.08 -28.74 -19.70
C GLN A 514 17.00 -27.75 -20.15
N ILE A 515 16.64 -27.72 -21.43
CA ILE A 515 15.55 -26.88 -21.96
C ILE A 515 14.21 -27.22 -21.29
N ILE A 516 13.91 -28.51 -21.11
CA ILE A 516 12.68 -28.96 -20.44
C ILE A 516 12.65 -28.52 -18.97
N SER A 517 13.77 -28.68 -18.25
CA SER A 517 13.92 -28.19 -16.87
C SER A 517 13.75 -26.67 -16.78
N MET A 518 14.39 -25.92 -17.68
CA MET A 518 14.28 -24.46 -17.73
C MET A 518 12.84 -23.98 -17.88
N ALA A 519 12.08 -24.59 -18.80
CA ALA A 519 10.67 -24.26 -19.02
C ALA A 519 9.81 -24.56 -17.77
N LYS A 520 10.08 -25.66 -17.06
CA LYS A 520 9.39 -26.01 -15.81
C LYS A 520 9.68 -24.99 -14.72
N TRP A 521 10.94 -24.60 -14.53
CA TRP A 521 11.34 -23.63 -13.52
C TRP A 521 10.76 -22.24 -13.84
N TYR A 522 10.76 -21.85 -15.11
CA TYR A 522 10.13 -20.61 -15.55
C TYR A 522 8.64 -20.58 -15.18
N GLY A 523 7.92 -21.67 -15.48
CA GLY A 523 6.51 -21.82 -15.10
C GLY A 523 6.28 -21.71 -13.60
N GLU A 524 7.13 -22.34 -12.78
CA GLU A 524 7.01 -22.29 -11.32
C GLU A 524 7.33 -20.90 -10.75
N VAL A 525 8.35 -20.22 -11.28
CA VAL A 525 8.69 -18.83 -10.89
C VAL A 525 7.56 -17.88 -11.28
N LYS A 526 7.04 -17.96 -12.50
CA LYS A 526 5.91 -17.12 -12.95
C LYS A 526 4.65 -17.38 -12.14
N ARG A 527 4.36 -18.64 -11.79
CA ARG A 527 3.25 -19.00 -10.91
C ARG A 527 3.43 -18.39 -9.51
N LEU A 528 4.62 -18.53 -8.92
CA LEU A 528 4.95 -17.93 -7.63
C LEU A 528 4.82 -16.41 -7.67
N MET A 529 5.40 -15.75 -8.69
CA MET A 529 5.31 -14.31 -8.85
C MET A 529 3.85 -13.87 -9.03
N GLY A 530 3.03 -14.52 -9.84
CA GLY A 530 1.60 -14.21 -9.93
C GLY A 530 0.86 -14.40 -8.59
N TRP A 531 1.19 -15.46 -7.85
CA TRP A 531 0.59 -15.74 -6.54
C TRP A 531 1.01 -14.73 -5.48
N LEU A 532 2.27 -14.30 -5.45
CA LEU A 532 2.75 -13.22 -4.59
C LEU A 532 2.16 -11.89 -5.01
N GLY A 533 2.25 -11.49 -6.28
CA GLY A 533 1.73 -10.22 -6.79
C GLY A 533 2.34 -9.01 -6.08
N TRP A 534 3.66 -8.89 -6.06
CA TRP A 534 4.31 -7.73 -5.47
C TRP A 534 4.36 -6.58 -6.47
N ALA A 535 3.91 -5.40 -6.04
CA ALA A 535 3.92 -4.19 -6.86
C ALA A 535 5.35 -3.71 -7.19
N SER A 536 6.39 -4.17 -6.49
CA SER A 536 7.77 -3.81 -6.80
C SER A 536 8.28 -4.37 -8.13
N TRP A 537 7.59 -5.35 -8.73
CA TRP A 537 8.05 -5.99 -9.95
C TRP A 537 7.66 -5.21 -11.20
N THR A 538 8.61 -5.16 -12.12
CA THR A 538 8.53 -4.38 -13.35
C THR A 538 7.36 -4.77 -14.24
N GLU A 539 7.03 -6.06 -14.30
CA GLU A 539 5.90 -6.59 -15.07
C GLU A 539 4.54 -6.04 -14.62
N PHE A 540 4.41 -5.71 -13.33
CA PHE A 540 3.13 -5.27 -12.77
C PHE A 540 3.02 -3.75 -12.69
N ALA A 541 4.13 -3.06 -12.41
CA ALA A 541 4.04 -1.67 -11.99
C ALA A 541 5.12 -0.75 -12.59
N ALA A 542 5.99 -1.26 -13.48
CA ALA A 542 6.91 -0.41 -14.23
C ALA A 542 6.48 -0.26 -15.69
N CYS A 543 6.84 0.88 -16.26
CA CYS A 543 6.60 1.18 -17.66
C CYS A 543 7.67 0.48 -18.50
N SER A 544 7.21 -0.28 -19.50
CA SER A 544 8.07 -1.00 -20.44
C SER A 544 7.61 -0.72 -21.88
N PRO A 545 8.40 0.00 -22.70
CA PRO A 545 9.75 0.50 -22.42
C PRO A 545 9.77 1.58 -21.32
N ALA A 546 10.96 1.83 -20.76
CA ALA A 546 11.15 2.90 -19.77
C ALA A 546 10.76 4.27 -20.38
N CYS A 547 10.17 5.12 -19.54
CA CYS A 547 9.67 6.42 -19.98
C CYS A 547 10.80 7.37 -20.39
N GLY A 548 10.47 8.33 -21.27
CA GLY A 548 11.39 9.36 -21.72
C GLY A 548 11.79 10.32 -20.59
N ALA A 549 12.81 11.15 -20.84
CA ALA A 549 13.36 12.07 -19.83
C ALA A 549 12.36 13.14 -19.33
N HIS A 550 11.26 13.36 -20.07
CA HIS A 550 10.20 14.33 -19.76
C HIS A 550 8.92 13.66 -19.28
N GLU A 551 8.96 12.35 -19.07
CA GLU A 551 7.83 11.54 -18.65
C GLU A 551 8.15 10.87 -17.31
N PHE A 552 7.12 10.46 -16.60
CA PHE A 552 7.24 9.55 -15.47
C PHE A 552 6.31 8.36 -15.66
N CYS A 553 6.63 7.26 -15.02
CA CYS A 553 5.73 6.11 -15.04
C CYS A 553 4.57 6.36 -14.09
N ALA A 554 3.36 6.40 -14.63
CA ALA A 554 2.12 6.53 -13.88
C ALA A 554 1.39 5.18 -13.87
N LEU A 555 0.81 4.84 -12.72
CA LEU A 555 -0.24 3.83 -12.67
C LEU A 555 -1.59 4.47 -13.02
N PRO A 556 -2.52 3.74 -13.65
CA PRO A 556 -3.88 4.20 -13.84
C PRO A 556 -4.49 4.66 -12.52
N GLN A 557 -4.98 5.89 -12.48
CA GLN A 557 -5.51 6.52 -11.27
C GLN A 557 -6.78 7.35 -11.56
N TRP A 558 -7.65 7.45 -10.56
CA TRP A 558 -8.78 8.38 -10.59
C TRP A 558 -8.28 9.81 -10.30
N PRO A 559 -8.87 10.87 -10.88
CA PRO A 559 -10.00 10.86 -11.82
C PRO A 559 -9.67 10.60 -13.29
N GLU A 560 -8.45 10.85 -13.77
CA GLU A 560 -8.20 10.95 -15.22
C GLU A 560 -8.26 9.61 -15.97
N ASP A 561 -7.71 8.54 -15.43
CA ASP A 561 -7.51 7.27 -16.16
C ASP A 561 -8.65 6.25 -15.99
N MET A 562 -9.57 6.54 -15.07
CA MET A 562 -10.55 5.57 -14.57
C MET A 562 -12.01 5.98 -14.85
N HIS A 563 -12.22 6.77 -15.91
CA HIS A 563 -13.56 7.22 -16.31
C HIS A 563 -14.36 6.15 -17.07
N ASN A 564 -15.28 5.48 -16.37
CA ASN A 564 -16.34 4.67 -17.00
C ASN A 564 -17.52 5.50 -17.54
N ASP A 565 -17.61 6.79 -17.22
CA ASP A 565 -18.79 7.62 -17.55
C ASP A 565 -18.99 7.85 -19.07
N ASN A 566 -17.96 7.66 -19.89
CA ASN A 566 -18.00 7.89 -21.35
C ASN A 566 -17.84 6.61 -22.19
N GLY A 567 -17.83 5.41 -21.57
CA GLY A 567 -17.67 4.15 -22.29
C GLY A 567 -16.26 3.86 -22.83
N GLY A 568 -15.23 4.51 -22.29
CA GLY A 568 -13.82 4.17 -22.57
C GLY A 568 -13.36 2.95 -21.74
N GLU A 569 -12.34 2.23 -22.23
CA GLU A 569 -11.71 1.15 -21.47
C GLU A 569 -10.87 1.74 -20.34
N GLU A 570 -11.05 1.25 -19.10
CA GLU A 570 -10.21 1.58 -17.95
C GLU A 570 -8.77 1.16 -18.26
N LEU A 571 -7.80 2.07 -18.11
CA LEU A 571 -6.39 1.70 -18.23
C LEU A 571 -6.05 0.68 -17.14
N ASP A 572 -5.50 -0.47 -17.53
CA ASP A 572 -5.20 -1.58 -16.61
C ASP A 572 -3.70 -1.81 -16.40
N ARG A 573 -2.86 -0.93 -16.96
CA ARG A 573 -1.39 -1.06 -16.97
C ARG A 573 -0.68 0.28 -16.78
N PRO A 574 0.55 0.27 -16.23
CA PRO A 574 1.39 1.45 -16.16
C PRO A 574 1.62 2.08 -17.53
N TYR A 575 1.66 3.40 -17.59
CA TYR A 575 1.91 4.16 -18.82
C TYR A 575 2.82 5.36 -18.54
N CYS A 576 3.48 5.85 -19.58
CA CYS A 576 4.33 7.03 -19.45
C CYS A 576 3.48 8.29 -19.54
N HIS A 577 3.46 9.06 -18.47
CA HIS A 577 2.75 10.34 -18.38
C HIS A 577 3.73 11.49 -18.61
N SER A 578 3.43 12.36 -19.58
CA SER A 578 4.23 13.56 -19.87
C SER A 578 4.13 14.57 -18.73
N ARG A 579 5.23 15.23 -18.36
CA ARG A 579 5.23 16.34 -17.39
C ARG A 579 4.69 17.66 -17.97
N GLY A 580 4.01 17.59 -19.12
CA GLY A 580 3.35 18.72 -19.77
C GLY A 580 4.22 19.46 -20.78
N LEU A 581 5.13 18.75 -21.47
CA LEU A 581 5.90 19.30 -22.59
C LEU A 581 5.34 18.92 -23.97
N ASP A 582 4.36 18.02 -24.00
CA ASP A 582 3.71 17.58 -25.25
C ASP A 582 2.34 18.25 -25.39
N ASP A 583 2.31 19.28 -26.23
CA ASP A 583 1.10 19.82 -26.88
C ASP A 583 0.80 19.05 -28.18
#